data_AF-S8E858-F1
#
_entry.id   AF-S8E858-F1
#
_cell.length_a   1.000
_cell.length_b   1.000
_cell.length_c   1.000
_cell.angle_alpha   90.00
_cell.angle_beta   90.00
_cell.angle_gamma   90.00
#
_symmetry.space_group_name_H-M   'P 1'
#
loop_
_entity.id
_entity.type
_entity.pdbx_description
1 polymer ?
#
loop_
_entity_poly.entity_id
_entity_poly.type
_entity_poly.pdbx_seq_one_letter_code
_entity_poly.pdbx_strand_id
1 'polypeptide(L)'
;MVFQGFFIALCALATTAFAKPNVAPDHSVVQTPLVGQAVAFACYSASDNGCKCPTDLTGDKKGVLINLYPGFQCAYTGGGACTYDQSGALQTTGQTECAAKVTPCGTEDSCECPVDLKGEPGILINHFLGYQCAYTHGACTWNYNGTLQNTAQDNCPTDEPCAPLA
;
A
#
# COMPACT_ATOMS: atom_id res chain seq x y z
N MET A 1 78.56 -35.02 22.13
CA MET A 1 78.85 -33.66 22.61
C MET A 1 77.56 -32.85 22.53
N VAL A 2 77.19 -32.27 23.67
CA VAL A 2 76.43 -31.02 23.91
C VAL A 2 75.00 -30.85 23.37
N PHE A 3 74.12 -30.70 24.36
CA PHE A 3 72.77 -30.11 24.44
C PHE A 3 72.44 -28.92 23.53
N GLN A 4 71.17 -28.84 23.11
CA GLN A 4 70.25 -27.67 23.07
C GLN A 4 69.07 -28.08 22.17
N GLY A 5 67.84 -28.33 22.61
CA GLY A 5 67.02 -27.59 23.56
C GLY A 5 66.14 -26.62 22.77
N PHE A 6 64.91 -27.01 22.40
CA PHE A 6 63.81 -26.06 22.13
C PHE A 6 62.46 -26.77 22.27
N PHE A 7 61.72 -26.35 23.31
CA PHE A 7 60.30 -26.61 23.50
C PHE A 7 59.51 -25.92 22.38
N ILE A 8 58.63 -26.64 21.68
CA ILE A 8 57.50 -26.02 21.00
C ILE A 8 56.25 -26.86 21.33
N ALA A 9 55.46 -26.31 22.24
CA ALA A 9 54.06 -26.69 22.44
C ALA A 9 53.27 -26.28 21.19
N LEU A 10 52.53 -27.21 20.59
CA LEU A 10 51.49 -26.87 19.61
C LEU A 10 50.12 -27.22 20.20
N CYS A 11 49.38 -26.15 20.47
CA CYS A 11 48.06 -26.13 21.04
C CYS A 11 47.04 -26.90 20.20
N ALA A 12 46.16 -27.65 20.87
CA ALA A 12 44.93 -28.16 20.31
C ALA A 12 44.03 -26.98 19.88
N LEU A 13 43.76 -26.88 18.57
CA LEU A 13 42.71 -26.01 18.04
C LEU A 13 41.36 -26.71 18.21
N ALA A 14 40.72 -26.51 19.36
CA ALA A 14 39.30 -26.80 19.53
C ALA A 14 38.51 -25.67 18.85
N THR A 15 37.98 -25.93 17.65
CA THR A 15 37.03 -25.03 17.00
C THR A 15 35.66 -25.20 17.67
N THR A 16 35.35 -24.35 18.64
CA THR A 16 33.96 -24.17 19.09
C THR A 16 33.22 -23.40 18.01
N ALA A 17 32.42 -24.09 17.20
CA ALA A 17 31.42 -23.46 16.36
C ALA A 17 30.40 -22.76 17.26
N PHE A 18 30.45 -21.44 17.34
CA PHE A 18 29.35 -20.66 17.88
C PHE A 18 28.18 -20.78 16.90
N ALA A 19 27.23 -21.67 17.21
CA ALA A 19 25.92 -21.63 16.60
C ALA A 19 25.31 -20.26 16.92
N LYS A 20 25.24 -19.40 15.89
CA LYS A 20 24.53 -18.14 15.97
C LYS A 20 23.07 -18.48 16.31
N PRO A 21 22.45 -17.87 17.33
CA PRO A 21 21.03 -18.06 17.55
C PRO A 21 20.31 -17.64 16.28
N ASN A 22 19.45 -18.50 15.75
CA ASN A 22 18.43 -18.09 14.79
C ASN A 22 17.51 -17.12 15.51
N VAL A 23 17.88 -15.85 15.51
CA VAL A 23 16.96 -14.75 15.80
C VAL A 23 15.95 -14.82 14.67
N ALA A 24 14.75 -15.34 14.97
CA ALA A 24 13.60 -15.17 14.12
C ALA A 24 13.52 -13.68 13.74
N PRO A 25 13.31 -13.32 12.46
CA PRO A 25 13.21 -11.93 12.08
C PRO A 25 12.11 -11.29 12.93
N ASP A 26 12.52 -10.34 13.77
CA ASP A 26 11.60 -9.49 14.48
C ASP A 26 10.88 -8.64 13.44
N HIS A 27 9.64 -9.03 13.12
CA HIS A 27 8.78 -8.30 12.20
C HIS A 27 8.28 -6.96 12.78
N SER A 28 8.79 -6.53 13.94
CA SER A 28 8.45 -5.24 14.56
C SER A 28 9.27 -4.06 14.06
N VAL A 29 10.14 -4.24 13.05
CA VAL A 29 10.75 -3.10 12.36
C VAL A 29 9.70 -2.47 11.45
N VAL A 30 8.90 -1.57 12.02
CA VAL A 30 8.28 -0.49 11.26
C VAL A 30 9.44 0.25 10.61
N GLN A 31 9.67 -0.03 9.32
CA GLN A 31 10.63 0.72 8.53
C GLN A 31 10.13 2.15 8.49
N THR A 32 10.77 3.02 9.28
CA THR A 32 10.64 4.47 9.11
C THR A 32 10.85 4.77 7.63
N PRO A 33 9.90 5.39 6.93
CA PRO A 33 10.07 5.64 5.50
C PRO A 33 11.37 6.43 5.29
N LEU A 34 12.21 5.95 4.37
CA LEU A 34 13.37 6.71 3.92
C LEU A 34 12.88 8.09 3.50
N VAL A 35 13.46 9.13 4.11
CA VAL A 35 13.20 10.52 3.73
C VAL A 35 13.49 10.65 2.23
N GLY A 36 12.43 10.78 1.42
CA GLY A 36 12.53 10.92 -0.04
C GLY A 36 12.02 9.73 -0.87
N GLN A 37 11.68 8.58 -0.27
CA GLN A 37 10.92 7.55 -0.98
C GLN A 37 9.43 7.75 -0.67
N ALA A 38 8.81 8.68 -1.40
CA ALA A 38 7.37 8.72 -1.48
C ALA A 38 6.93 7.47 -2.26
N VAL A 39 6.69 6.37 -1.57
CA VAL A 39 5.68 5.44 -2.07
C VAL A 39 4.43 6.31 -2.16
N ALA A 40 3.98 6.61 -3.37
CA ALA A 40 2.76 7.35 -3.59
C ALA A 40 1.56 6.48 -3.18
N PHE A 41 1.47 6.13 -1.90
CA PHE A 41 0.18 6.24 -1.25
C PHE A 41 -0.16 7.71 -1.41
N ALA A 42 -1.17 7.99 -2.23
CA ALA A 42 -1.84 9.26 -2.11
C ALA A 42 -2.28 9.35 -0.65
N CYS A 43 -1.46 9.96 0.21
CA CYS A 43 -1.88 10.51 1.47
C CYS A 43 -2.83 11.63 1.05
N TYR A 44 -4.03 11.24 0.67
CA TYR A 44 -5.12 12.17 0.41
C TYR A 44 -5.27 12.91 1.73
N SER A 45 -4.81 14.16 1.75
CA SER A 45 -5.09 15.04 2.87
C SER A 45 -6.61 15.12 2.94
N ALA A 46 -7.18 14.57 4.01
CA ALA A 46 -8.61 14.54 4.28
C ALA A 46 -9.26 15.95 4.35
N SER A 47 -8.51 17.01 4.06
CA SER A 47 -8.98 18.37 3.94
C SER A 47 -9.80 18.53 2.65
N ASP A 48 -11.12 18.60 2.87
CA ASP A 48 -12.13 19.25 2.03
C ASP A 48 -12.89 18.38 1.02
N ASN A 49 -12.51 17.10 0.81
CA ASN A 49 -13.23 16.17 -0.09
C ASN A 49 -13.22 14.70 0.41
N GLY A 50 -12.89 14.46 1.68
CA GLY A 50 -12.87 13.11 2.27
C GLY A 50 -14.26 12.54 2.56
N CYS A 51 -14.40 11.21 2.61
CA CYS A 51 -15.60 10.56 3.14
C CYS A 51 -15.54 10.50 4.66
N LYS A 52 -16.59 11.00 5.33
CA LYS A 52 -16.79 10.80 6.75
C LYS A 52 -17.07 9.32 7.00
N CYS A 53 -16.24 8.68 7.82
CA CYS A 53 -16.51 7.33 8.26
C CYS A 53 -17.80 7.27 9.09
N PRO A 54 -18.76 6.40 8.75
CA PRO A 54 -19.98 6.22 9.54
C PRO A 54 -19.67 5.62 10.91
N THR A 55 -20.68 5.55 11.77
CA THR A 55 -20.56 4.72 12.98
C THR A 55 -20.67 3.25 12.57
N ASP A 56 -19.76 2.41 13.04
CA ASP A 56 -19.85 0.97 12.77
C ASP A 56 -20.98 0.33 13.62
N LEU A 57 -21.32 -0.92 13.32
CA LEU A 57 -22.38 -1.65 14.04
C LEU A 57 -21.97 -2.05 15.47
N THR A 58 -20.69 -1.93 15.83
CA THR A 58 -20.23 -2.11 17.22
C THR A 58 -20.34 -0.82 18.04
N GLY A 59 -20.70 0.30 17.40
CA GLY A 59 -20.90 1.60 18.04
C GLY A 59 -19.69 2.52 17.99
N ASP A 60 -18.62 2.15 17.26
CA ASP A 60 -17.43 2.97 17.08
C ASP A 60 -17.72 4.16 16.16
N LYS A 61 -17.81 5.35 16.77
CA LYS A 61 -18.11 6.62 16.08
C LYS A 61 -16.90 7.30 15.44
N LYS A 62 -15.71 6.69 15.54
CA LYS A 62 -14.41 7.29 15.19
C LYS A 62 -13.64 6.44 14.19
N GLY A 63 -14.29 6.02 13.10
CA GLY A 63 -13.58 5.40 11.99
C GLY A 63 -12.55 6.37 11.41
N VAL A 64 -11.38 5.86 11.02
CA VAL A 64 -10.35 6.62 10.31
C VAL A 64 -10.45 6.28 8.83
N LEU A 65 -10.59 7.30 7.98
CA LEU A 65 -10.57 7.11 6.53
C LEU A 65 -9.15 6.70 6.13
N ILE A 66 -9.00 5.46 5.66
CA ILE A 66 -7.69 4.90 5.28
C ILE A 66 -7.51 4.79 3.77
N ASN A 67 -8.62 4.79 3.03
CA ASN A 67 -8.57 4.85 1.58
C ASN A 67 -9.77 5.63 1.05
N LEU A 68 -9.50 6.63 0.23
CA LEU A 68 -10.49 7.29 -0.62
C LEU A 68 -9.79 7.51 -1.94
N TYR A 69 -10.12 6.67 -2.91
CA TYR A 69 -9.58 6.84 -4.24
C TYR A 69 -10.67 6.48 -5.22
N PRO A 70 -11.45 7.44 -5.73
CA PRO A 70 -12.21 7.20 -6.93
C PRO A 70 -11.25 7.35 -8.11
N GLY A 71 -10.83 6.23 -8.70
CA GLY A 71 -9.87 6.21 -9.80
C GLY A 71 -9.15 4.88 -9.97
N PHE A 72 -8.06 4.89 -10.72
CA PHE A 72 -7.26 3.69 -10.98
C PHE A 72 -5.77 3.99 -11.12
N GLN A 73 -4.95 2.95 -10.93
CA GLN A 73 -3.50 2.99 -11.04
C GLN A 73 -3.01 1.91 -12.00
N CYS A 74 -2.08 2.31 -12.86
CA CYS A 74 -1.47 1.48 -13.89
C CYS A 74 0.04 1.45 -13.72
N ALA A 75 0.65 0.27 -13.84
CA ALA A 75 2.09 0.09 -13.87
C ALA A 75 2.58 -0.31 -15.27
N TYR A 76 3.72 0.23 -15.68
CA TYR A 76 4.32 0.05 -17.00
C TYR A 76 5.74 -0.49 -16.88
N THR A 77 6.08 -1.47 -17.72
CA THR A 77 7.31 -2.27 -17.62
C THR A 77 8.61 -1.45 -17.82
N GLY A 78 8.53 -0.25 -18.39
CA GLY A 78 9.64 0.71 -18.56
C GLY A 78 9.28 2.16 -18.22
N GLY A 79 8.10 2.40 -17.65
CA GLY A 79 7.50 3.73 -17.45
C GLY A 79 7.12 4.09 -16.01
N GLY A 80 7.30 3.18 -15.04
CA GLY A 80 6.85 3.45 -13.68
C GLY A 80 5.33 3.31 -13.54
N ALA A 81 4.69 4.13 -12.70
CA ALA A 81 3.26 4.02 -12.39
C ALA A 81 2.50 5.32 -12.65
N CYS A 82 1.36 5.21 -13.33
CA CYS A 82 0.42 6.31 -13.57
C CYS A 82 -0.80 6.17 -12.67
N THR A 83 -1.22 7.26 -12.06
CA THR A 83 -2.37 7.30 -11.14
C THR A 83 -3.38 8.30 -11.69
N TYR A 84 -4.61 7.84 -11.95
CA TYR A 84 -5.68 8.59 -12.60
C TYR A 84 -6.89 8.71 -11.70
N ASP A 85 -7.42 9.93 -11.55
CA ASP A 85 -8.69 10.13 -10.85
C ASP A 85 -9.88 9.59 -11.65
N GLN A 86 -11.08 9.65 -11.07
CA GLN A 86 -12.33 9.20 -11.67
C GLN A 86 -12.68 9.89 -13.00
N SER A 87 -12.13 11.07 -13.27
CA SER A 87 -12.32 11.78 -14.54
C SER A 87 -11.32 11.33 -15.62
N GLY A 88 -10.37 10.47 -15.24
CA GLY A 88 -9.25 10.03 -16.07
C GLY A 88 -8.11 11.05 -16.10
N ALA A 89 -8.07 12.01 -15.16
CA ALA A 89 -7.01 13.00 -15.11
C ALA A 89 -5.82 12.48 -14.29
N LEU A 90 -4.62 12.69 -14.83
CA LEU A 90 -3.37 12.24 -14.23
C LEU A 90 -3.10 12.98 -12.91
N GLN A 91 -2.88 12.23 -11.84
CA GLN A 91 -2.51 12.75 -10.52
C GLN A 91 -1.00 12.71 -10.28
N THR A 92 -0.31 11.73 -10.90
CA THR A 92 1.16 11.62 -10.86
C THR A 92 1.79 12.45 -11.97
N THR A 93 1.63 13.78 -11.90
CA THR A 93 2.10 14.71 -12.95
C THR A 93 3.64 14.77 -13.10
N GLY A 94 4.39 14.22 -12.14
CA GLY A 94 5.84 14.07 -12.23
C GLY A 94 6.31 12.94 -13.14
N GLN A 95 5.42 12.05 -13.58
CA GLN A 95 5.74 10.93 -14.47
C GLN A 95 5.51 11.35 -15.92
N THR A 96 6.60 11.57 -16.66
CA THR A 96 6.55 12.13 -18.01
C THR A 96 6.05 11.16 -19.08
N GLU A 97 5.98 9.87 -18.77
CA GLU A 97 5.43 8.86 -19.67
C GLU A 97 3.92 8.68 -19.52
N CYS A 98 3.28 9.27 -18.53
CA CYS A 98 1.85 9.15 -18.35
C CYS A 98 1.09 10.16 -19.23
N ALA A 99 0.06 9.69 -19.93
CA ALA A 99 -0.86 10.59 -20.61
C ALA A 99 -1.55 11.49 -19.58
N ALA A 100 -1.60 12.81 -19.83
CA ALA A 100 -2.17 13.78 -18.89
C ALA A 100 -3.68 13.58 -18.63
N LYS A 101 -4.37 12.99 -19.61
CA LYS A 101 -5.78 12.61 -19.50
C LYS A 101 -6.03 11.37 -20.35
N VAL A 102 -6.84 10.46 -19.83
CA VAL A 102 -7.23 9.22 -20.47
C VAL A 102 -8.73 9.04 -20.38
N THR A 103 -9.28 8.06 -21.09
CA THR A 103 -10.68 7.67 -20.88
C THR A 103 -10.81 7.15 -19.44
N PRO A 104 -11.65 7.76 -18.59
CA PRO A 104 -11.84 7.26 -17.25
C PRO A 104 -12.33 5.81 -17.26
N CYS A 105 -11.86 5.04 -16.28
CA CYS A 105 -12.43 3.73 -16.04
C CYS A 105 -13.90 3.87 -15.65
N GLY A 106 -14.73 3.02 -16.25
CA GLY A 106 -16.17 2.95 -16.00
C GLY A 106 -16.46 2.27 -14.65
N THR A 107 -17.37 1.31 -14.65
CA THR A 107 -17.66 0.46 -13.49
C THR A 107 -16.52 -0.53 -13.21
N GLU A 108 -16.49 -1.10 -12.00
CA GLU A 108 -15.43 -1.97 -11.42
C GLU A 108 -14.84 -3.02 -12.39
N ASP A 109 -15.63 -3.59 -13.30
CA ASP A 109 -15.26 -4.76 -14.12
C ASP A 109 -14.60 -4.47 -15.48
N SER A 110 -14.45 -3.20 -15.91
CA SER A 110 -13.97 -2.87 -17.27
C SER A 110 -12.78 -1.91 -17.34
N CYS A 111 -12.06 -1.73 -16.23
CA CYS A 111 -10.92 -0.82 -16.21
C CYS A 111 -9.70 -1.45 -16.92
N GLU A 112 -9.38 -0.95 -18.11
CA GLU A 112 -8.15 -1.27 -18.81
C GLU A 112 -7.15 -0.12 -18.70
N CYS A 113 -5.88 -0.46 -18.51
CA CYS A 113 -4.84 0.56 -18.48
C CYS A 113 -4.60 1.13 -19.88
N PRO A 114 -4.57 2.46 -20.03
CA PRO A 114 -4.19 3.09 -21.28
C PRO A 114 -2.72 2.74 -21.60
N VAL A 115 -2.37 2.73 -22.88
CA VAL A 115 -0.97 2.67 -23.30
C VAL A 115 -0.25 3.94 -22.84
N ASP A 116 0.97 3.82 -22.31
CA ASP A 116 1.75 4.98 -21.92
C ASP A 116 2.24 5.79 -23.15
N LEU A 117 2.88 6.93 -22.90
CA LEU A 117 3.42 7.78 -23.97
C LEU A 117 4.63 7.16 -24.69
N LYS A 118 5.16 6.03 -24.20
CA LYS A 118 6.22 5.24 -24.86
C LYS A 118 5.66 4.08 -25.69
N GLY A 119 4.34 3.87 -25.68
CA GLY A 119 3.70 2.79 -26.42
C GLY A 119 3.63 1.47 -25.65
N GLU A 120 3.90 1.48 -24.34
CA GLU A 120 3.87 0.29 -23.49
C GLU A 120 2.47 0.03 -22.91
N PRO A 121 1.98 -1.22 -22.93
CA PRO A 121 0.75 -1.57 -22.25
C PRO A 121 0.92 -1.50 -20.73
N GLY A 122 -0.08 -0.96 -20.05
CA GLY A 122 -0.12 -0.92 -18.60
C GLY A 122 -0.79 -2.16 -18.00
N ILE A 123 -0.42 -2.48 -16.77
CA ILE A 123 -1.08 -3.47 -15.94
C ILE A 123 -1.87 -2.73 -14.86
N LEU A 124 -3.16 -3.05 -14.72
CA LEU A 124 -4.00 -2.50 -13.67
C LEU A 124 -3.53 -3.06 -12.32
N ILE A 125 -3.02 -2.18 -11.46
CA ILE A 125 -2.52 -2.55 -10.14
C ILE A 125 -3.47 -2.14 -9.01
N ASN A 126 -4.34 -1.17 -9.28
CA ASN A 126 -5.38 -0.76 -8.33
C ASN A 126 -6.54 -0.13 -9.10
N HIS A 127 -7.75 -0.61 -8.85
CA HIS A 127 -9.00 0.04 -9.22
C HIS A 127 -9.89 -0.01 -8.00
N PHE A 128 -10.21 1.15 -7.47
CA PHE A 128 -11.10 1.24 -6.33
C PHE A 128 -12.07 2.36 -6.67
N LEU A 129 -13.37 2.08 -6.61
CA LEU A 129 -14.39 3.10 -6.73
C LEU A 129 -15.16 3.07 -5.43
N GLY A 130 -14.64 3.76 -4.41
CA GLY A 130 -15.20 3.67 -3.07
C GLY A 130 -14.40 4.37 -1.99
N TYR A 131 -14.69 3.98 -0.75
CA TYR A 131 -13.96 4.45 0.42
C TYR A 131 -13.83 3.34 1.46
N GLN A 132 -12.77 3.40 2.25
CA GLN A 132 -12.48 2.43 3.30
C GLN A 132 -12.18 3.15 4.61
N CYS A 133 -12.83 2.67 5.66
CA CYS A 133 -12.67 3.16 7.02
C CYS A 133 -12.16 2.04 7.93
N ALA A 134 -11.18 2.38 8.78
CA ALA A 134 -10.71 1.51 9.85
C ALA A 134 -11.35 1.90 11.18
N TYR A 135 -11.81 0.91 11.94
CA TYR A 135 -12.41 1.01 13.27
C TYR A 135 -11.60 0.17 14.26
N THR A 136 -11.94 0.27 15.55
CA THR A 136 -11.25 -0.54 16.59
C THR A 136 -11.47 -2.03 16.37
N HIS A 137 -12.64 -2.41 15.86
CA HIS A 137 -13.09 -3.79 15.73
C HIS A 137 -13.01 -4.37 14.31
N GLY A 138 -12.47 -3.61 13.34
CA GLY A 138 -12.39 -4.07 11.96
C GLY A 138 -12.23 -2.93 10.97
N ALA A 139 -12.36 -3.23 9.68
CA ALA A 139 -12.39 -2.23 8.63
C ALA A 139 -13.64 -2.43 7.78
N CYS A 140 -14.19 -1.35 7.25
CA CYS A 140 -15.35 -1.38 6.38
C CYS A 140 -15.01 -0.73 5.05
N THR A 141 -15.38 -1.39 3.96
CA THR A 141 -15.08 -0.98 2.60
C THR A 141 -16.38 -0.86 1.84
N TRP A 142 -16.70 0.33 1.36
CA TRP A 142 -17.89 0.57 0.55
C TRP A 142 -17.49 1.00 -0.85
N ASN A 143 -18.26 0.58 -1.84
CA ASN A 143 -18.11 1.11 -3.19
C ASN A 143 -18.69 2.54 -3.27
N TYR A 144 -18.62 3.14 -4.46
CA TYR A 144 -19.06 4.50 -4.73
C TYR A 144 -20.53 4.76 -4.37
N ASN A 145 -21.39 3.74 -4.54
CA ASN A 145 -22.80 3.84 -4.20
C ASN A 145 -23.08 3.64 -2.70
N GLY A 146 -22.05 3.36 -1.90
CA GLY A 146 -22.19 3.06 -0.48
C GLY A 146 -22.44 1.59 -0.17
N THR A 147 -22.36 0.68 -1.15
CA THR A 147 -22.60 -0.75 -0.91
C THR A 147 -21.37 -1.42 -0.31
N LEU A 148 -21.54 -2.15 0.80
CA LEU A 148 -20.47 -2.87 1.48
C LEU A 148 -19.83 -3.92 0.56
N GLN A 149 -18.50 -3.90 0.45
CA GLN A 149 -17.70 -4.81 -0.37
C GLN A 149 -17.11 -5.96 0.44
N ASN A 150 -16.65 -5.68 1.65
CA ASN A 150 -16.12 -6.71 2.56
C ASN A 150 -17.23 -7.27 3.46
N THR A 151 -18.21 -7.90 2.84
CA THR A 151 -19.44 -8.40 3.49
C THR A 151 -19.23 -9.48 4.54
N ALA A 152 -18.03 -10.03 4.66
CA ALA A 152 -17.64 -10.94 5.75
C ALA A 152 -17.36 -10.21 7.08
N GLN A 153 -17.39 -8.87 7.12
CA GLN A 153 -17.27 -8.09 8.34
C GLN A 153 -18.67 -7.79 8.90
N ASP A 154 -18.97 -8.36 10.07
CA ASP A 154 -20.28 -8.18 10.73
C ASP A 154 -20.41 -6.82 11.44
N ASN A 155 -19.32 -6.06 11.56
CA ASN A 155 -19.31 -4.75 12.21
C ASN A 155 -19.68 -3.60 11.25
N CYS A 156 -19.95 -3.85 9.98
CA CYS A 156 -20.11 -2.80 8.98
C CYS A 156 -21.58 -2.61 8.55
N PRO A 157 -22.09 -1.36 8.49
CA PRO A 157 -23.31 -1.05 7.76
C PRO A 157 -23.25 -1.58 6.31
N THR A 158 -24.35 -2.18 5.83
CA THR A 158 -24.42 -2.76 4.49
C THR A 158 -24.53 -1.71 3.38
N ASP A 159 -25.10 -0.56 3.70
CA ASP A 159 -25.33 0.56 2.79
C ASP A 159 -25.03 1.88 3.50
N GLU A 160 -23.92 2.51 3.14
CA GLU A 160 -23.53 3.83 3.62
C GLU A 160 -22.81 4.61 2.51
N PRO A 161 -23.52 5.46 1.76
CA PRO A 161 -22.91 6.35 0.78
C PRO A 161 -21.91 7.31 1.45
N CYS A 162 -20.84 7.64 0.73
CA CYS A 162 -19.85 8.61 1.19
C CYS A 162 -20.51 9.96 1.52
N ALA A 163 -20.48 10.36 2.79
CA ALA A 163 -20.82 11.71 3.21
C ALA A 163 -19.55 12.58 3.21
N PRO A 164 -19.48 13.69 2.46
CA PRO A 164 -18.30 14.56 2.46
C PRO A 164 -17.98 15.11 3.86
N LEU A 165 -16.70 15.26 4.17
CA LEU A 165 -16.23 16.03 5.32
C LEU A 165 -16.56 17.51 5.08
N ALA A 166 -17.48 18.07 5.86
CA ALA A 166 -17.92 19.47 5.81
C ALA A 166 -16.92 20.44 6.48
#